data_AF-A0A9D1ACT5-F1
#
_entry.id   AF-A0A9D1ACT5-F1
#
_cell.length_a   1.000
_cell.length_b   1.000
_cell.length_c   1.000
_cell.angle_alpha   90.00
_cell.angle_beta   90.00
_cell.angle_gamma   90.00
#
_symmetry.space_group_name_H-M   'P 1'
#
loop_
_entity.id
_entity.type
_entity.pdbx_description
1 polymer ?
#
loop_
_entity_poly.entity_id
_entity_poly.type
_entity_poly.pdbx_seq_one_letter_code
_entity_poly.pdbx_strand_id
1 'polypeptide(L)' 'MRELREYEREGTSLYLDGKPSRPEEIVSACMLAEETNYMRDFIGDEDQRIRKINFIKIKTN' A
#
# COMPACT_ATOMS: atom_id res chain seq x y z
N MET A 1 -3.52 3.16 -9.38
CA MET A 1 -4.97 3.01 -9.07
C MET A 1 -5.54 1.68 -9.55
N ARG A 2 -5.44 1.32 -10.84
CA ARG A 2 -5.96 0.03 -11.35
C ARG A 2 -5.41 -1.19 -10.59
N GLU A 3 -4.09 -1.28 -10.46
CA GLU A 3 -3.38 -2.33 -9.71
C GLU A 3 -3.92 -2.51 -8.27
N LEU A 4 -4.07 -1.41 -7.51
CA LEU A 4 -4.55 -1.47 -6.13
C LEU A 4 -5.99 -1.98 -6.02
N ARG A 5 -6.86 -1.64 -6.99
CA ARG A 5 -8.22 -2.19 -7.03
C ARG A 5 -8.22 -3.68 -7.34
N GLU A 6 -7.27 -4.15 -8.15
CA GLU A 6 -7.14 -5.59 -8.46
C GLU A 6 -6.73 -6.35 -7.19
N TYR A 7 -5.74 -5.85 -6.44
CA TYR A 7 -5.35 -6.40 -5.14
C TYR A 7 -6.51 -6.44 -4.14
N GLU A 8 -7.24 -5.33 -3.99
CA GLU A 8 -8.40 -5.27 -3.09
C GLU A 8 -9.48 -6.29 -3.50
N ARG A 9 -9.76 -6.41 -4.81
CA ARG A 9 -10.73 -7.37 -5.36
C ARG A 9 -10.31 -8.83 -5.10
N GLU A 10 -9.01 -9.11 -5.09
CA GLU A 10 -8.43 -10.42 -4.79
C GLU A 10 -8.35 -10.70 -3.28
N GLY A 11 -8.84 -9.77 -2.45
CA GLY A 11 -8.86 -9.92 -0.99
C GLY A 11 -7.55 -9.53 -0.30
N THR A 12 -6.63 -8.87 -1.03
CA THR A 12 -5.42 -8.29 -0.44
C THR A 12 -5.79 -7.02 0.32
N SER A 13 -5.41 -6.95 1.59
CA SER A 13 -5.68 -5.77 2.41
C SER A 13 -4.63 -4.68 2.18
N LEU A 14 -5.08 -3.45 1.93
CA LEU A 14 -4.19 -2.31 1.68
C LEU A 14 -4.10 -1.41 2.91
N TYR A 15 -2.88 -0.95 3.21
CA TYR A 15 -2.60 -0.10 4.35
C TYR A 15 -1.72 1.08 3.98
N LEU A 16 -1.95 2.22 4.62
CA LEU A 16 -1.10 3.40 4.58
C LEU A 16 -0.62 3.71 6.01
N ASP A 17 0.70 3.69 6.22
CA ASP A 17 1.34 3.89 7.52
C ASP A 17 0.71 3.05 8.65
N GLY A 18 0.44 1.78 8.34
CA GLY A 18 -0.13 0.83 9.30
C GLY A 18 -1.64 0.95 9.53
N LYS A 19 -2.34 1.86 8.84
CA LYS A 19 -3.81 1.98 8.90
C LYS A 19 -4.46 1.34 7.66
N PRO A 20 -5.58 0.59 7.80
CA PRO A 20 -6.33 0.12 6.64
C PRO A 20 -6.73 1.32 5.78
N SER A 21 -6.59 1.22 4.47
CA SER A 21 -6.84 2.34 3.56
C SER A 21 -7.32 1.85 2.21
N ARG A 22 -8.12 2.68 1.55
CA ARG A 22 -8.63 2.41 0.20
C ARG A 22 -7.58 2.74 -0.86
N PRO A 23 -7.69 2.13 -2.05
CA PRO A 23 -6.84 2.46 -3.20
C PRO A 23 -6.74 3.96 -3.51
N GLU A 24 -7.86 4.69 -3.40
CA GLU A 24 -7.93 6.14 -3.61
C GLU A 24 -7.04 6.90 -2.64
N GLU A 25 -7.14 6.58 -1.35
CA GLU A 25 -6.45 7.28 -0.26
C GLU A 25 -4.93 7.11 -0.39
N ILE A 26 -4.49 5.89 -0.73
CA ILE A 26 -3.07 5.58 -0.97
C ILE A 26 -2.55 6.35 -2.18
N VAL A 27 -3.29 6.35 -3.30
CA VAL A 27 -2.87 7.08 -4.51
C VAL A 27 -2.79 8.58 -4.22
N SER A 28 -3.80 9.15 -3.53
CA SER A 28 -3.79 10.55 -3.12
C SER A 28 -2.58 10.87 -2.24
N ALA A 29 -2.27 10.04 -1.25
CA ALA A 29 -1.12 10.24 -0.37
C ALA A 29 0.22 10.17 -1.12
N CYS A 30 0.37 9.22 -2.04
CA CYS A 30 1.58 9.11 -2.86
C CYS A 30 1.74 10.26 -3.86
N MET A 31 0.64 10.77 -4.44
CA MET A 31 0.69 11.87 -5.39
C MET A 31 0.98 13.22 -4.72
N LEU A 32 0.53 13.41 -3.48
CA LEU A 32 0.73 14.65 -2.72
C LEU A 32 2.05 14.69 -1.94
N ALA A 33 2.81 13.60 -1.93
CA ALA A 33 4.05 13.53 -1.17
C ALA A 33 5.21 14.17 -1.96
N GLU A 34 5.24 15.50 -2.01
CA GLU A 34 6.25 16.27 -2.76
C GLU A 34 7.69 16.01 -2.26
N GLU A 35 7.86 15.66 -0.98
CA GLU A 35 9.18 15.46 -0.34
C GLU A 35 9.31 14.09 0.35
N THR A 36 8.39 13.17 0.10
CA THR A 36 8.44 11.87 0.79
C THR A 36 8.10 10.71 -0.13
N ASN A 37 8.95 9.69 -0.09
CA ASN A 37 8.69 8.44 -0.77
C ASN A 37 7.96 7.47 0.15
N TYR A 38 7.18 6.57 -0.45
CA TYR A 38 6.60 5.42 0.25
C TYR A 38 7.27 4.14 -0.29
N MET A 39 7.67 3.26 0.62
CA MET A 39 8.00 1.88 0.27
C MET A 39 6.77 0.99 0.44
N ARG A 40 6.71 -0.09 -0.35
CA ARG A 40 5.66 -1.11 -0.25
C ARG A 40 6.24 -2.33 0.45
N ASP A 41 5.69 -2.66 1.60
CA ASP A 41 5.97 -3.91 2.30
C ASP A 41 4.90 -4.95 1.94
N PHE A 42 5.33 -6.11 1.43
CA PHE A 42 4.46 -7.19 0.96
C PHE A 42 4.46 -8.31 1.98
N ILE A 43 3.29 -8.53 2.59
CA ILE A 43 3.12 -9.54 3.63
C ILE A 43 2.34 -10.70 3.02
N GLY A 44 3.01 -11.84 2.91
CA GLY A 44 2.45 -13.09 2.40
C GLY A 44 1.87 -14.00 3.49
N ASP A 45 1.07 -14.97 3.09
CA ASP A 45 0.73 -16.14 3.91
C ASP A 45 1.73 -17.30 3.72
N GLU A 46 1.47 -18.44 4.36
CA GLU A 46 2.28 -19.66 4.28
C GLU A 46 2.37 -20.21 2.84
N ASP A 47 1.38 -19.91 2.00
CA ASP A 47 1.34 -20.28 0.58
C ASP A 47 2.03 -19.23 -0.33
N GLN A 48 2.73 -18.25 0.26
CA GLN A 48 3.37 -17.12 -0.43
C GLN A 48 2.38 -16.23 -1.22
N ARG A 49 1.08 -16.29 -0.92
CA ARG A 49 0.12 -15.34 -1.50
C ARG A 49 0.18 -14.03 -0.76
N ILE A 50 0.23 -12.92 -1.49
CA ILE A 50 0.18 -11.58 -0.89
C ILE A 50 -1.17 -11.41 -0.21
N ARG A 51 -1.16 -11.20 1.11
CA ARG A 51 -2.37 -10.95 1.91
C ARG A 51 -2.51 -9.49 2.31
N LYS A 52 -1.38 -8.79 2.44
CA LYS A 52 -1.37 -7.39 2.82
C LYS A 52 -0.25 -6.64 2.11
N ILE A 53 -0.55 -5.42 1.72
CA ILE A 53 0.44 -4.46 1.22
C ILE A 53 0.37 -3.24 2.14
N ASN A 54 1.50 -2.87 2.75
CA ASN A 54 1.61 -1.71 3.61
C ASN A 54 2.50 -0.65 2.95
N PHE A 55 1.94 0.53 2.70
CA PHE A 55 2.67 1.69 2.21
C PHE A 55 3.26 2.42 3.41
N ILE A 56 4.59 2.38 3.52
CA ILE A 56 5.33 2.92 4.66
C ILE A 56 6.07 4.17 4.20
N LYS A 57 5.78 5.29 4.86
CA LYS A 57 6.48 6.56 4.64
C LYS A 57 7.96 6.41 4.98
N ILE A 58 8.86 6.69 4.03
CA ILE A 58 10.30 6.72 4.26
C ILE A 58 10.82 8.14 4.27
N LYS A 59 11.52 8.53 5.33
CA LYS A 59 12.20 9.82 5.35
C LYS A 59 13.44 9.73 4.48
N THR A 60 13.49 10.54 3.43
CA THR A 60 14.74 10.82 2.71
C THR A 60 15.47 11.89 3.53
N ASN A 61 16.70 11.60 3.95
CA ASN A 61 17.53 12.49 4.75
C ASN A 61 18.27 13.50 3.87
#